data_AF-A0AAX2DIW9-F1
#
_entry.id   AF-A0AAX2DIW9-F1
#
_cell.length_a   1.000
_cell.length_b   1.000
_cell.length_c   1.000
_cell.angle_alpha   90.00
_cell.angle_beta   90.00
_cell.angle_gamma   90.00
#
_symmetry.space_group_name_H-M   'P 1'
#
loop_
_entity.id
_entity.type
_entity.pdbx_description
1 polymer ?
#
loop_
_entity_poly.entity_id
_entity_poly.type
_entity_poly.pdbx_seq_one_letter_code
_entity_poly.pdbx_strand_id
1 'polypeptide(L)'
;MRRDWMVWLGCFLLFGCGAVWAMVPLNISFFEVNSIHDLFDMFSSAATVYVVVFGVELWRRQVSGQADLELARKVAVLALRIKEASLEAWIDAKFSINQHGYGLNSLGAELMDKISQRMGERLKIRESLQIDFLLVLQEARAIWGVDFSKKYNGIIKLYFECNRCSKAYLSWVDTSEPNFSRKQFSQTIAEVHDYLSKVGFFNAEGRMEKEINHLTLAADLALEKKMLRSSNR
;
A
#
# COMPACT_ATOMS: atom_id res chain seq x y z
N MET A 1 15.09 31.91 -10.52
CA MET A 1 15.73 32.70 -9.45
C MET A 1 16.62 31.88 -8.52
N ARG A 2 16.14 30.93 -7.69
CA ARG A 2 17.05 30.12 -6.82
C ARG A 2 18.04 29.25 -7.59
N ARG A 3 17.64 28.74 -8.76
CA ARG A 3 18.46 27.87 -9.61
C ARG A 3 19.63 28.62 -10.27
N ASP A 4 19.43 29.90 -10.59
CA ASP A 4 20.43 30.75 -11.28
C ASP A 4 21.54 31.19 -10.32
N TRP A 5 21.23 31.33 -9.03
CA TRP A 5 22.19 31.69 -7.99
C TRP A 5 23.23 30.59 -7.74
N MET A 6 22.83 29.31 -7.78
CA MET A 6 23.77 28.19 -7.67
C MET A 6 24.74 28.11 -8.85
N VAL A 7 24.28 28.45 -10.06
CA VAL A 7 25.14 28.48 -11.26
C VAL A 7 26.18 29.60 -11.16
N TRP A 8 25.75 30.79 -10.73
CA TRP A 8 26.66 31.92 -10.51
C TRP A 8 27.70 31.65 -9.42
N LEU A 9 27.30 31.07 -8.30
CA LEU A 9 28.21 30.68 -7.23
C LEU A 9 29.24 29.65 -7.71
N GLY A 10 28.79 28.68 -8.51
CA GLY A 10 29.66 27.67 -9.12
C GLY A 10 30.68 28.27 -10.09
N CYS A 11 30.27 29.20 -10.95
CA CYS A 11 31.17 29.92 -11.86
C CYS A 11 32.19 30.77 -11.10
N PHE A 12 31.77 31.44 -10.02
CA PHE A 12 32.65 32.28 -9.21
C PHE A 12 33.71 31.44 -8.46
N LEU A 13 33.32 30.28 -7.92
CA LEU A 13 34.24 29.33 -7.29
C LEU A 13 35.24 28.73 -8.29
N LEU A 14 34.79 28.37 -9.49
CA LEU A 14 35.67 27.88 -10.57
C LEU A 14 36.70 28.93 -10.99
N PHE A 15 36.27 30.19 -11.10
CA PHE A 15 37.17 31.30 -11.43
C PHE A 15 38.18 31.57 -10.30
N GLY A 16 37.73 31.50 -9.04
CA GLY A 16 38.60 31.60 -7.86
C GLY A 16 39.66 30.50 -7.81
N CYS A 17 39.27 29.25 -8.06
CA CYS A 17 40.22 28.13 -8.16
C CYS A 17 41.23 28.34 -9.28
N GLY A 18 40.79 28.80 -10.46
CA GLY A 18 41.69 29.10 -11.59
C GLY A 18 42.67 30.23 -11.29
N ALA A 19 42.22 31.28 -10.62
CA ALA A 19 43.07 32.42 -10.22
C ALA A 19 44.12 32.02 -9.18
N VAL A 20 43.75 31.20 -8.18
CA VAL A 20 44.70 30.67 -7.19
C VAL A 20 45.72 29.75 -7.86
N TRP A 21 45.29 28.89 -8.80
CA TRP A 21 46.19 28.04 -9.57
C TRP A 21 47.18 28.82 -10.43
N ALA A 22 46.74 29.92 -11.05
CA ALA A 22 47.60 30.77 -11.88
C ALA A 22 48.65 31.56 -11.07
N MET A 23 48.43 31.76 -9.77
CA MET A 23 49.35 32.45 -8.86
C MET A 23 50.40 31.53 -8.22
N VAL A 24 50.27 30.21 -8.35
CA VAL A 24 51.28 29.27 -7.84
C VAL A 24 52.44 29.22 -8.85
N PRO A 25 53.66 29.66 -8.48
CA PRO A 25 54.82 29.51 -9.35
C PRO A 25 55.11 28.02 -9.53
N LEU A 26 54.86 27.51 -10.74
CA LEU A 26 55.13 26.13 -11.12
C LEU A 26 56.65 25.91 -11.21
N ASN A 27 57.28 25.69 -10.05
CA ASN A 27 58.55 24.98 -10.02
C ASN A 27 58.28 23.55 -10.52
N ILE A 28 59.10 23.12 -11.49
CA ILE A 28 58.96 21.89 -12.28
C ILE A 28 59.11 20.62 -11.41
N SER A 29 59.33 20.77 -10.10
CA SER A 29 59.38 19.72 -9.09
C SER A 29 58.02 19.31 -8.51
N PHE A 30 56.90 19.90 -8.94
CA PHE A 30 55.57 19.55 -8.40
C PHE A 30 55.09 18.13 -8.75
N PHE A 31 55.70 17.49 -9.76
CA PHE A 31 55.47 16.07 -10.10
C PHE A 31 56.57 15.14 -9.57
N GLU A 32 57.52 15.65 -8.79
CA GLU A 32 58.49 14.82 -8.08
C GLU A 32 57.88 14.38 -6.76
N VAL A 33 57.21 13.22 -6.79
CA VAL A 33 56.59 12.60 -5.63
C VAL A 33 57.71 12.14 -4.68
N ASN A 34 58.03 12.97 -3.69
CA ASN A 34 59.08 12.68 -2.70
C ASN A 34 58.66 11.58 -1.70
N SER A 35 57.38 11.22 -1.62
CA SER A 35 56.86 10.21 -0.69
C SER A 35 55.54 9.58 -1.18
N ILE A 36 55.37 8.28 -0.97
CA ILE A 36 54.12 7.53 -1.23
C ILE A 36 52.92 8.16 -0.50
N HIS A 37 53.16 8.88 0.61
CA HIS A 37 52.14 9.53 1.41
C HIS A 37 51.42 10.67 0.66
N ASP A 38 52.15 11.51 -0.09
CA ASP A 38 51.57 12.62 -0.87
C ASP A 38 50.69 12.10 -2.02
N LEU A 39 51.06 10.95 -2.58
CA LEU A 39 50.26 10.27 -3.60
C LEU A 39 48.90 9.81 -3.01
N PHE A 40 48.90 9.29 -1.78
CA PHE A 40 47.67 8.91 -1.07
C PHE A 40 46.79 10.10 -0.70
N ASP A 41 47.37 11.25 -0.34
CA ASP A 41 46.59 12.47 -0.07
C ASP A 41 45.95 13.02 -1.35
N MET A 42 46.65 12.92 -2.49
CA MET A 42 46.11 13.29 -3.79
C MET A 42 44.99 12.33 -4.24
N PHE A 43 45.13 11.02 -3.99
CA PHE A 43 44.05 10.05 -4.25
C PHE A 43 42.87 10.18 -3.27
N SER A 44 43.12 10.52 -2.00
CA SER A 44 42.09 10.75 -0.98
C SER A 44 41.21 11.95 -1.32
N SER A 45 41.84 13.06 -1.73
CA SER A 45 41.11 14.24 -2.21
C SER A 45 40.33 13.98 -3.50
N ALA A 46 40.88 13.21 -4.44
CA ALA A 46 40.13 12.78 -5.63
C ALA A 46 38.95 11.86 -5.29
N ALA A 47 39.12 10.92 -4.34
CA ALA A 47 38.08 10.01 -3.87
C ALA A 47 36.93 10.76 -3.17
N THR A 48 37.21 11.76 -2.35
CA THR A 48 36.17 12.58 -1.70
C THR A 48 35.33 13.35 -2.72
N VAL A 49 35.95 13.95 -3.74
CA VAL A 49 35.22 14.59 -4.84
C VAL A 49 34.35 13.56 -5.58
N TYR A 50 34.87 12.37 -5.85
CA TYR A 50 34.12 11.29 -6.50
C TYR A 50 32.91 10.84 -5.66
N VAL A 51 33.06 10.68 -4.34
CA VAL A 51 31.98 10.31 -3.42
C VAL A 51 30.92 11.41 -3.34
N VAL A 52 31.31 12.68 -3.34
CA VAL A 52 30.34 13.80 -3.29
C VAL A 52 29.54 13.90 -4.59
N VAL A 53 30.18 13.71 -5.75
CA VAL A 53 29.53 13.84 -7.07
C VAL A 53 28.71 12.60 -7.42
N PHE A 54 29.28 11.40 -7.28
CA PHE A 54 28.65 10.15 -7.70
C PHE A 54 28.03 9.36 -6.54
N GLY A 55 28.64 9.42 -5.35
CA GLY A 55 28.20 8.68 -4.18
C GLY A 55 26.83 9.15 -3.65
N VAL A 56 26.54 10.45 -3.72
CA VAL A 56 25.22 10.99 -3.31
C VAL A 56 24.10 10.48 -4.22
N GLU A 57 24.35 10.40 -5.53
CA GLU A 57 23.35 9.89 -6.49
C GLU A 57 23.15 8.38 -6.35
N LEU A 58 24.23 7.63 -6.14
CA LEU A 58 24.18 6.19 -5.86
C LEU A 58 23.45 5.90 -4.54
N TRP A 59 23.77 6.62 -3.47
CA TRP A 59 23.10 6.51 -2.17
C TRP A 59 21.61 6.84 -2.28
N ARG A 60 21.26 7.93 -2.96
CA ARG A 60 19.86 8.31 -3.19
C ARG A 60 19.10 7.23 -3.97
N ARG A 61 19.71 6.64 -4.99
CA ARG A 61 19.12 5.52 -5.74
C ARG A 61 18.94 4.28 -4.86
N GLN A 62 19.94 3.93 -4.06
CA GLN A 62 19.88 2.79 -3.13
C GLN A 62 18.77 2.97 -2.08
N VAL A 63 18.71 4.13 -1.43
CA VAL A 63 17.66 4.45 -0.44
C VAL A 63 16.27 4.42 -1.09
N SER A 64 16.13 4.97 -2.29
CA SER A 64 14.85 4.93 -3.01
C SER A 64 14.41 3.50 -3.38
N GLY A 65 15.36 2.62 -3.74
CA GLY A 65 15.08 1.22 -4.06
C GLY A 65 14.67 0.40 -2.84
N GLN A 66 15.31 0.65 -1.68
CA GLN A 66 14.94 0.00 -0.42
C GLN A 66 13.54 0.43 0.05
N ALA A 67 13.23 1.73 -0.02
CA ALA A 67 11.90 2.24 0.32
C ALA A 67 10.79 1.65 -0.60
N ASP A 68 11.08 1.50 -1.89
CA ASP A 68 10.16 0.91 -2.86
C ASP A 68 9.87 -0.57 -2.56
N LEU A 69 10.92 -1.35 -2.24
CA LEU A 69 10.79 -2.75 -1.87
C LEU A 69 10.04 -2.93 -0.54
N GLU A 70 10.31 -2.08 0.45
CA GLU A 70 9.60 -2.12 1.74
C GLU A 70 8.10 -1.86 1.55
N LEU A 71 7.74 -0.85 0.74
CA LEU A 71 6.35 -0.57 0.39
C LEU A 71 5.71 -1.74 -0.35
N ALA A 72 6.41 -2.34 -1.32
CA ALA A 72 5.93 -3.51 -2.05
C ALA A 72 5.65 -4.70 -1.11
N ARG A 73 6.54 -4.95 -0.13
CA ARG A 73 6.32 -5.98 0.89
C ARG A 73 5.12 -5.68 1.77
N LYS A 74 4.95 -4.43 2.23
CA LYS A 74 3.79 -4.01 3.02
C LYS A 74 2.48 -4.21 2.26
N VAL A 75 2.44 -3.77 1.00
CA VAL A 75 1.28 -3.96 0.11
C VAL A 75 0.99 -5.45 -0.08
N ALA A 76 2.01 -6.28 -0.31
CA ALA A 76 1.83 -7.73 -0.52
C ALA A 76 1.19 -8.42 0.70
N VAL A 77 1.71 -8.16 1.89
CA VAL A 77 1.21 -8.75 3.13
C VAL A 77 -0.24 -8.33 3.40
N LEU A 78 -0.54 -7.03 3.27
CA LEU A 78 -1.90 -6.55 3.52
C LEU A 78 -2.89 -6.97 2.42
N ALA A 79 -2.45 -7.03 1.16
CA ALA A 79 -3.27 -7.54 0.07
C ALA A 79 -3.68 -9.00 0.32
N LEU A 80 -2.77 -9.85 0.76
CA LEU A 80 -3.07 -11.25 1.10
C LEU A 80 -4.10 -11.33 2.24
N ARG A 81 -3.87 -10.58 3.32
CA ARG A 81 -4.81 -10.52 4.46
C ARG A 81 -6.20 -10.04 4.05
N ILE A 82 -6.29 -9.06 3.15
CA ILE A 82 -7.57 -8.57 2.64
C ILE A 82 -8.27 -9.62 1.79
N LYS A 83 -7.56 -10.44 1.01
CA LYS A 83 -8.19 -11.54 0.25
C LYS A 83 -8.82 -12.57 1.20
N GLU A 84 -8.08 -12.99 2.21
CA GLU A 84 -8.57 -13.93 3.24
C GLU A 84 -9.78 -13.34 3.99
N ALA A 85 -9.65 -12.10 4.47
CA ALA A 85 -10.72 -11.42 5.18
C ALA A 85 -11.94 -11.12 4.29
N SER A 86 -11.77 -10.99 2.96
CA SER A 86 -12.87 -10.83 2.00
C SER A 86 -13.68 -12.11 1.87
N LEU A 87 -13.04 -13.26 1.92
CA LEU A 87 -13.74 -14.55 1.92
C LEU A 87 -14.60 -14.69 3.18
N GLU A 88 -14.05 -14.38 4.35
CA GLU A 88 -14.80 -14.39 5.61
C GLU A 88 -15.95 -13.37 5.61
N ALA A 89 -15.71 -12.16 5.08
CA ALA A 89 -16.75 -11.14 4.94
C ALA A 89 -17.88 -11.61 4.03
N TRP A 90 -17.56 -12.30 2.93
CA TRP A 90 -18.55 -12.88 2.04
C TRP A 90 -19.37 -13.98 2.72
N ILE A 91 -18.75 -14.86 3.50
CA ILE A 91 -19.45 -15.91 4.28
C ILE A 91 -20.44 -15.27 5.27
N ASP A 92 -19.98 -14.26 6.03
CA ASP A 92 -20.83 -13.55 6.98
C ASP A 92 -21.98 -12.82 6.28
N ALA A 93 -21.71 -12.12 5.18
CA ALA A 93 -22.74 -11.44 4.40
C ALA A 93 -23.78 -12.42 3.84
N LYS A 94 -23.34 -13.57 3.33
CA LYS A 94 -24.24 -14.62 2.84
C LYS A 94 -25.11 -15.17 3.95
N PHE A 95 -24.53 -15.45 5.11
CA PHE A 95 -25.28 -15.85 6.30
C PHE A 95 -26.33 -14.79 6.66
N SER A 96 -25.93 -13.52 6.73
CA SER A 96 -26.82 -12.39 7.04
C SER A 96 -27.99 -12.29 6.07
N ILE A 97 -27.75 -12.41 4.76
CA ILE A 97 -28.80 -12.35 3.74
C ILE A 97 -29.79 -13.51 3.89
N ASN A 98 -29.28 -14.74 4.00
CA ASN A 98 -30.10 -15.93 4.15
C ASN A 98 -30.94 -15.86 5.42
N GLN A 99 -30.31 -15.50 6.54
CA GLN A 99 -30.95 -15.48 7.85
C GLN A 99 -31.96 -14.35 8.01
N HIS A 100 -31.70 -13.19 7.39
CA HIS A 100 -32.67 -12.10 7.32
C HIS A 100 -34.00 -12.55 6.66
N GLY A 101 -33.94 -13.40 5.63
CA GLY A 101 -35.13 -13.92 4.95
C GLY A 101 -36.04 -14.80 5.82
N TYR A 102 -35.49 -15.48 6.84
CA TYR A 102 -36.26 -16.35 7.74
C TYR A 102 -36.80 -15.63 8.99
N GLY A 103 -36.40 -14.37 9.23
CA GLY A 103 -36.88 -13.56 10.36
C GLY A 103 -36.16 -13.84 11.69
N LEU A 104 -36.38 -12.96 12.68
CA LEU A 104 -35.66 -12.95 13.97
C LEU A 104 -35.87 -14.21 14.83
N ASN A 105 -36.98 -14.93 14.63
CA ASN A 105 -37.35 -16.09 15.44
C ASN A 105 -36.89 -17.43 14.84
N SER A 106 -36.15 -17.41 13.74
CA SER A 106 -35.76 -18.64 13.02
C SER A 106 -34.57 -19.37 13.66
N LEU A 107 -33.79 -18.70 14.52
CA LEU A 107 -32.77 -19.31 15.37
C LEU A 107 -33.15 -19.10 16.84
N GLY A 108 -32.75 -20.03 17.71
CA GLY A 108 -32.87 -19.83 19.16
C GLY A 108 -32.09 -18.59 19.62
N ALA A 109 -32.65 -17.81 20.54
CA ALA A 109 -32.08 -16.52 20.98
C ALA A 109 -30.61 -16.63 21.42
N GLU A 110 -30.26 -17.68 22.17
CA GLU A 110 -28.88 -17.91 22.63
C GLU A 110 -27.90 -18.17 21.46
N LEU A 111 -28.33 -18.92 20.44
CA LEU A 111 -27.50 -19.20 19.27
C LEU A 111 -27.33 -17.94 18.41
N MET A 112 -28.40 -17.17 18.25
CA MET A 112 -28.36 -15.90 17.54
C MET A 112 -27.41 -14.91 18.23
N ASP A 113 -27.48 -14.80 19.55
CA ASP A 113 -26.59 -13.93 20.33
C ASP A 113 -25.11 -14.34 20.16
N LYS A 114 -24.79 -15.63 20.30
CA LYS A 114 -23.42 -16.16 20.08
C LYS A 114 -22.90 -15.89 18.66
N ILE A 115 -23.75 -16.04 17.64
CA ILE A 115 -23.37 -15.78 16.25
C ILE A 115 -23.13 -14.28 16.04
N SER A 116 -24.05 -13.42 16.52
CA SER A 116 -23.94 -11.97 16.42
C SER A 116 -22.68 -11.45 17.13
N GLN A 117 -22.38 -11.95 18.33
CA GLN A 117 -21.17 -11.57 19.06
C GLN A 117 -19.90 -11.92 18.26
N ARG A 118 -19.77 -13.19 17.80
CA ARG A 118 -18.61 -13.62 17.01
C ARG A 118 -18.47 -12.86 15.70
N MET A 119 -19.59 -12.61 15.01
CA MET A 119 -19.59 -11.81 13.78
C MET A 119 -19.17 -10.36 14.05
N GLY A 120 -19.62 -9.77 15.16
CA GLY A 120 -19.23 -8.43 15.59
C GLY A 120 -17.74 -8.32 15.92
N GLU A 121 -17.16 -9.31 16.58
CA GLU A 121 -15.72 -9.38 16.85
C GLU A 121 -14.91 -9.46 15.55
N ARG A 122 -15.28 -10.36 14.63
CA ARG A 122 -14.65 -10.46 13.30
C ARG A 122 -14.77 -9.15 12.51
N LEU A 123 -15.94 -8.50 12.56
CA LEU A 123 -16.18 -7.24 11.87
C LEU A 123 -15.23 -6.14 12.36
N LYS A 124 -15.00 -6.01 13.68
CA LYS A 124 -14.05 -5.02 14.23
C LYS A 124 -12.62 -5.25 13.75
N ILE A 125 -12.16 -6.49 13.74
CA ILE A 125 -10.82 -6.86 13.23
C ILE A 125 -10.71 -6.49 11.75
N ARG A 126 -11.75 -6.81 10.97
CA ARG A 126 -11.85 -6.49 9.54
C ARG A 126 -11.83 -4.97 9.28
N GLU A 127 -12.59 -4.18 10.03
CA GLU A 127 -12.59 -2.71 9.90
C GLU A 127 -11.18 -2.13 10.12
N SER A 128 -10.43 -2.62 11.12
CA SER A 128 -9.02 -2.20 11.33
C SER A 128 -8.13 -2.58 10.14
N LEU A 129 -8.23 -3.84 9.66
CA LEU A 129 -7.44 -4.31 8.52
C LEU A 129 -7.72 -3.50 7.25
N GLN A 130 -8.98 -3.09 7.04
CA GLN A 130 -9.37 -2.25 5.91
C GLN A 130 -8.67 -0.90 5.94
N ILE A 131 -8.62 -0.26 7.12
CA ILE A 131 -7.98 1.04 7.30
C ILE A 131 -6.48 0.93 7.00
N ASP A 132 -5.82 -0.09 7.57
CA ASP A 132 -4.39 -0.34 7.35
C ASP A 132 -4.08 -0.56 5.87
N PHE A 133 -4.91 -1.35 5.18
CA PHE A 133 -4.74 -1.60 3.75
C PHE A 133 -4.96 -0.33 2.91
N LEU A 134 -6.00 0.46 3.20
CA LEU A 134 -6.27 1.70 2.48
C LEU A 134 -5.17 2.74 2.70
N LEU A 135 -4.58 2.80 3.90
CA LEU A 135 -3.45 3.68 4.20
C LEU A 135 -2.24 3.30 3.35
N VAL A 136 -1.86 2.03 3.33
CA VAL A 136 -0.73 1.56 2.52
C VAL A 136 -1.00 1.71 1.02
N LEU A 137 -2.24 1.53 0.56
CA LEU A 137 -2.62 1.82 -0.82
C LEU A 137 -2.54 3.30 -1.16
N GLN A 138 -2.78 4.19 -0.21
CA GLN A 138 -2.64 5.63 -0.40
C GLN A 138 -1.16 6.03 -0.53
N GLU A 139 -0.27 5.41 0.25
CA GLU A 139 1.19 5.55 0.09
C GLU A 139 1.63 5.03 -1.28
N ALA A 140 1.19 3.83 -1.66
CA ALA A 140 1.45 3.24 -2.98
C ALA A 140 0.92 4.12 -4.11
N ARG A 141 -0.24 4.77 -3.93
CA ARG A 141 -0.79 5.73 -4.90
C ARG A 141 0.10 6.96 -5.06
N ALA A 142 0.67 7.47 -3.97
CA ALA A 142 1.56 8.62 -4.01
C ALA A 142 2.87 8.32 -4.76
N ILE A 143 3.40 7.10 -4.61
CA ILE A 143 4.71 6.71 -5.17
C ILE A 143 4.58 6.07 -6.57
N TRP A 144 3.57 5.21 -6.79
CA TRP A 144 3.39 4.45 -8.04
C TRP A 144 2.25 4.96 -8.92
N GLY A 145 1.48 5.94 -8.45
CA GLY A 145 0.38 6.54 -9.19
C GLY A 145 -0.96 5.83 -8.98
N VAL A 146 -2.01 6.50 -9.45
CA VAL A 146 -3.42 6.11 -9.26
C VAL A 146 -3.76 4.81 -9.98
N ASP A 147 -3.09 4.53 -11.10
CA ASP A 147 -3.38 3.33 -11.89
C ASP A 147 -2.98 2.04 -11.20
N PHE A 148 -2.03 2.09 -10.26
CA PHE A 148 -1.70 0.96 -9.41
C PHE A 148 -2.84 0.70 -8.40
N SER A 149 -3.20 1.71 -7.61
CA SER A 149 -4.20 1.54 -6.54
C SER A 149 -5.58 1.16 -7.06
N LYS A 150 -5.97 1.69 -8.24
CA LYS A 150 -7.24 1.34 -8.90
C LYS A 150 -7.39 -0.16 -9.19
N LYS A 151 -6.30 -0.93 -9.31
CA LYS A 151 -6.36 -2.37 -9.55
C LYS A 151 -6.95 -3.14 -8.36
N TYR A 152 -6.92 -2.57 -7.15
CA TYR A 152 -7.55 -3.16 -5.96
C TYR A 152 -9.02 -2.74 -5.77
N ASN A 153 -9.58 -1.86 -6.60
CA ASN A 153 -10.95 -1.37 -6.41
C ASN A 153 -12.00 -2.48 -6.39
N GLY A 154 -11.80 -3.54 -7.19
CA GLY A 154 -12.73 -4.67 -7.24
C GLY A 154 -12.85 -5.39 -5.90
N ILE A 155 -11.71 -5.77 -5.30
CA ILE A 155 -11.68 -6.45 -4.01
C ILE A 155 -12.12 -5.52 -2.87
N ILE A 156 -11.73 -4.23 -2.90
CA ILE A 156 -12.14 -3.24 -1.91
C ILE A 156 -13.66 -3.06 -1.91
N LYS A 157 -14.27 -2.97 -3.10
CA LYS A 157 -15.72 -2.83 -3.24
C LYS A 157 -16.43 -4.06 -2.71
N LEU A 158 -16.02 -5.27 -3.11
CA LEU A 158 -16.57 -6.52 -2.58
C LEU A 158 -16.50 -6.56 -1.06
N TYR A 159 -15.30 -6.32 -0.51
CA TYR A 159 -15.06 -6.32 0.93
C TYR A 159 -15.97 -5.33 1.68
N PHE A 160 -16.08 -4.11 1.17
CA PHE A 160 -16.91 -3.06 1.75
C PHE A 160 -18.39 -3.45 1.76
N GLU A 161 -18.92 -3.95 0.65
CA GLU A 161 -20.33 -4.37 0.55
C GLU A 161 -20.65 -5.52 1.50
N CYS A 162 -19.75 -6.51 1.62
CA CYS A 162 -19.92 -7.62 2.55
C CYS A 162 -19.90 -7.18 4.02
N ASN A 163 -18.97 -6.30 4.40
CA ASN A 163 -18.94 -5.73 5.75
C ASN A 163 -20.16 -4.84 6.03
N ARG A 164 -20.61 -4.06 5.04
CA ARG A 164 -21.83 -3.25 5.12
C ARG A 164 -23.05 -4.12 5.42
N CYS A 165 -23.18 -5.26 4.73
CA CYS A 165 -24.25 -6.22 4.99
C CYS A 165 -24.17 -6.82 6.40
N SER A 166 -22.98 -7.26 6.82
CA SER A 166 -22.78 -7.83 8.15
C SER A 166 -23.15 -6.83 9.26
N LYS A 167 -22.75 -5.56 9.08
CA LYS A 167 -23.07 -4.47 10.01
C LYS A 167 -24.57 -4.18 10.07
N ALA A 168 -25.22 -4.06 8.91
CA ALA A 168 -26.66 -3.86 8.83
C ALA A 168 -27.42 -5.02 9.49
N TYR A 169 -26.96 -6.24 9.31
CA TYR A 169 -27.54 -7.41 9.95
C TYR A 169 -27.42 -7.40 11.46
N LEU A 170 -26.25 -7.09 12.01
CA LEU A 170 -26.06 -6.98 13.47
C LEU A 170 -26.99 -5.92 14.07
N SER A 171 -27.13 -4.76 13.42
CA SER A 171 -28.06 -3.71 13.85
C SER A 171 -29.54 -4.10 13.65
N TRP A 172 -29.84 -4.96 12.68
CA TRP A 172 -31.21 -5.47 12.47
C TRP A 172 -31.62 -6.50 13.52
N VAL A 173 -30.68 -7.33 13.99
CA VAL A 173 -30.91 -8.33 15.04
C VAL A 173 -31.01 -7.68 16.42
N ASP A 174 -30.39 -6.52 16.62
CA ASP A 174 -30.47 -5.79 17.88
C ASP A 174 -31.93 -5.41 18.22
N THR A 175 -32.43 -5.99 19.31
CA THR A 175 -33.82 -5.81 19.75
C THR A 175 -34.05 -4.43 20.36
N SER A 176 -33.00 -3.69 20.70
CA SER A 176 -33.06 -2.34 21.25
C SER A 176 -33.31 -1.25 20.20
N GLU A 177 -33.05 -1.53 18.93
CA GLU A 177 -33.21 -0.56 17.83
C GLU A 177 -34.69 -0.33 17.45
N PRO A 178 -35.10 0.92 17.14
CA PRO A 178 -36.45 1.24 16.71
C PRO A 178 -36.86 0.52 15.41
N ASN A 179 -38.16 0.22 15.26
CA ASN A 179 -38.71 -0.45 14.06
C ASN A 179 -38.39 0.27 12.75
N PHE A 180 -38.30 1.61 12.76
CA PHE A 180 -37.93 2.40 11.57
C PHE A 180 -36.49 2.09 11.11
N SER A 181 -35.54 2.04 12.05
CA SER A 181 -34.13 1.68 11.78
C SER A 181 -34.02 0.27 11.18
N ARG A 182 -34.81 -0.68 11.69
CA ARG A 182 -34.82 -2.06 11.16
C ARG A 182 -35.24 -2.15 9.70
N LYS A 183 -36.20 -1.32 9.26
CA LYS A 183 -36.60 -1.26 7.84
C LYS A 183 -35.45 -0.77 6.96
N GLN A 184 -34.68 0.22 7.42
CA GLN A 184 -33.52 0.73 6.69
C GLN A 184 -32.39 -0.32 6.61
N PHE A 185 -32.12 -1.04 7.70
CA PHE A 185 -31.14 -2.14 7.70
C PHE A 185 -31.58 -3.29 6.77
N SER A 186 -32.87 -3.64 6.78
CA SER A 186 -33.45 -4.62 5.87
C SER A 186 -33.26 -4.22 4.40
N GLN A 187 -33.50 -2.95 4.06
CA GLN A 187 -33.24 -2.42 2.72
C GLN A 187 -31.76 -2.52 2.34
N THR A 188 -30.85 -2.22 3.27
CA THR A 188 -29.40 -2.31 3.03
C THR A 188 -28.97 -3.76 2.75
N ILE A 189 -29.52 -4.74 3.47
CA ILE A 189 -29.27 -6.17 3.23
C ILE A 189 -29.79 -6.57 1.83
N ALA A 190 -30.97 -6.10 1.43
CA ALA A 190 -31.53 -6.36 0.12
C ALA A 190 -30.69 -5.74 -1.02
N GLU A 191 -30.20 -4.50 -0.85
CA GLU A 191 -29.29 -3.85 -1.83
C GLU A 191 -28.00 -4.65 -2.02
N VAL A 192 -27.40 -5.14 -0.92
CA VAL A 192 -26.18 -5.95 -1.00
C VAL A 192 -26.47 -7.30 -1.64
N HIS A 193 -27.60 -7.94 -1.34
CA HIS A 193 -28.03 -9.16 -2.02
C HIS A 193 -28.17 -8.96 -3.53
N ASP A 194 -28.80 -7.86 -3.96
CA ASP A 194 -28.94 -7.52 -5.38
C ASP A 194 -27.58 -7.28 -6.03
N TYR A 195 -26.68 -6.57 -5.34
CA TYR A 195 -25.31 -6.38 -5.82
C TYR A 195 -24.59 -7.72 -6.01
N LEU A 196 -24.53 -8.56 -4.97
CA LEU A 196 -23.85 -9.85 -5.00
C LEU A 196 -24.46 -10.81 -6.02
N SER A 197 -25.76 -10.74 -6.24
CA SER A 197 -26.46 -11.52 -7.27
C SER A 197 -26.10 -11.04 -8.67
N LYS A 198 -26.09 -9.73 -8.92
CA LYS A 198 -25.74 -9.13 -10.22
C LYS A 198 -24.31 -9.45 -10.65
N VAL A 199 -23.37 -9.44 -9.71
CA VAL A 199 -21.96 -9.78 -9.99
C VAL A 199 -21.71 -11.29 -9.97
N GLY A 200 -22.71 -12.12 -9.66
CA GLY A 200 -22.60 -13.58 -9.63
C GLY A 200 -21.89 -14.16 -8.41
N PHE A 201 -21.59 -13.34 -7.39
CA PHE A 201 -20.87 -13.77 -6.18
C PHE A 201 -21.77 -14.41 -5.13
N PHE A 202 -23.08 -14.17 -5.13
CA PHE A 202 -23.99 -14.76 -4.14
C PHE A 202 -23.97 -16.30 -4.16
N ASN A 203 -23.92 -16.89 -5.35
CA ASN A 203 -23.90 -18.34 -5.58
C ASN A 203 -22.51 -18.89 -5.90
N ALA A 204 -21.44 -18.17 -5.57
CA ALA A 204 -20.05 -18.58 -5.87
C ALA A 204 -19.48 -19.59 -4.85
N GLU A 205 -20.30 -20.46 -4.27
CA GLU A 205 -19.84 -21.49 -3.33
C GLU A 205 -18.73 -22.35 -3.94
N GLY A 206 -17.65 -22.56 -3.19
CA GLY A 206 -16.47 -23.29 -3.65
C GLY A 206 -15.66 -22.60 -4.76
N ARG A 207 -16.09 -21.44 -5.27
CA ARG A 207 -15.39 -20.65 -6.29
C ARG A 207 -15.01 -19.24 -5.83
N MET A 208 -15.55 -18.77 -4.72
CA MET A 208 -15.34 -17.40 -4.24
C MET A 208 -13.86 -17.03 -4.09
N GLU A 209 -13.01 -17.96 -3.64
CA GLU A 209 -11.56 -17.75 -3.57
C GLU A 209 -10.95 -17.47 -4.95
N LYS A 210 -11.38 -18.20 -5.99
CA LYS A 210 -10.95 -17.98 -7.37
C LYS A 210 -11.42 -16.62 -7.88
N GLU A 211 -12.64 -16.21 -7.54
CA GLU A 211 -13.17 -14.89 -7.90
C GLU A 211 -12.39 -13.75 -7.21
N ILE A 212 -12.07 -13.90 -5.93
CA ILE A 212 -11.22 -12.96 -5.17
C ILE A 212 -9.83 -12.85 -5.80
N ASN A 213 -9.23 -13.98 -6.17
CA ASN A 213 -7.96 -14.00 -6.88
C ASN A 213 -8.07 -13.35 -8.26
N HIS A 214 -9.16 -13.56 -8.98
CA HIS A 214 -9.41 -12.91 -10.26
C HIS A 214 -9.52 -11.38 -10.13
N LEU A 215 -10.24 -10.89 -9.10
CA LEU A 215 -10.38 -9.46 -8.81
C LEU A 215 -9.03 -8.78 -8.49
N THR A 216 -8.04 -9.53 -8.03
CA THR A 216 -6.74 -9.02 -7.60
C THR A 216 -5.59 -9.34 -8.55
N LEU A 217 -5.81 -10.21 -9.55
CA LEU A 217 -4.79 -10.69 -10.49
C LEU A 217 -3.97 -9.56 -11.12
N ALA A 218 -4.63 -8.53 -11.64
CA ALA A 218 -3.95 -7.40 -12.27
C ALA A 218 -3.08 -6.62 -11.28
N ALA A 219 -3.51 -6.53 -10.02
CA ALA A 219 -2.77 -5.86 -8.95
C ALA A 219 -1.57 -6.70 -8.52
N ASP A 220 -1.74 -8.01 -8.36
CA ASP A 220 -0.68 -8.94 -7.98
C ASP A 220 0.44 -8.97 -9.03
N LEU A 221 0.09 -9.06 -10.32
CA LEU A 221 1.08 -9.00 -11.41
C LEU A 221 1.83 -7.66 -11.46
N ALA A 222 1.15 -6.56 -11.12
CA ALA A 222 1.79 -5.25 -11.04
C ALA A 222 2.73 -5.17 -9.83
N LEU A 223 2.34 -5.75 -8.70
CA LEU A 223 3.10 -5.80 -7.47
C LEU A 223 4.36 -6.67 -7.61
N GLU A 224 4.22 -7.85 -8.24
CA GLU A 224 5.35 -8.73 -8.55
C GLU A 224 6.41 -8.01 -9.39
N LYS A 225 5.99 -7.28 -10.42
CA LYS A 225 6.89 -6.45 -11.23
C LYS A 225 7.62 -5.39 -10.41
N LYS A 226 6.99 -4.83 -9.37
CA LYS A 226 7.63 -3.86 -8.46
C LYS A 226 8.68 -4.54 -7.59
N MET A 227 8.36 -5.69 -7.02
CA MET A 227 9.29 -6.47 -6.21
C MET A 227 10.52 -6.94 -7.01
N LEU A 228 10.32 -7.40 -8.25
CA LEU A 228 11.43 -7.85 -9.11
C LEU A 228 12.31 -6.68 -9.59
N ARG A 229 11.74 -5.50 -9.88
CA ARG A 229 12.51 -4.32 -10.26
C ARG A 229 13.45 -3.83 -9.15
N SER A 230 13.06 -3.98 -7.90
CA SER A 230 13.93 -3.65 -6.76
C SER A 230 15.02 -4.70 -6.50
N SER A 231 14.88 -5.93 -7.01
CA SER A 231 15.87 -7.01 -6.81
C SER A 231 17.01 -7.00 -7.83
N ASN A 232 16.82 -6.38 -9.00
CA ASN A 232 17.80 -6.38 -10.10
C ASN A 232 18.61 -5.06 -10.19
N ARG A 233 18.65 -4.26 -9.12
CA ARG A 233 19.47 -3.05 -8.99
C ARG A 233 20.44 -3.20 -7.83
#